data_AF-A0A7C3KH20-F1
#
_entry.id   AF-A0A7C3KH20-F1
#
_cell.length_a   1.000
_cell.length_b   1.000
_cell.length_c   1.000
_cell.angle_alpha   90.00
_cell.angle_beta   90.00
_cell.angle_gamma   90.00
#
_symmetry.space_group_name_H-M   'P 1'
#
loop_
_entity.id
_entity.type
_entity.pdbx_description
1 polymer ?
#
loop_
_entity_poly.entity_id
_entity_poly.type
_entity_poly.pdbx_seq_one_letter_code
_entity_poly.pdbx_strand_id
1 'polypeptide(L)'
;MPALTIQQVAQQTGLSVHTLRYYERNGLLEPIDRASSGHRRYSEEDIARIEFLTHLRLTGMPIRRMQEFARLFREQPEAIADRRAILEEHEREVQAHIQELQRNLEAIQWKIGYYKQLEARQPTDGIVESEHQQRQSCIAAGQAFLLEQTIKQAKTAEPEPQKGSGVRR
;
A
#
# COMPACT_ATOMS: atom_id res chain seq x y z
N MET A 1 -23.51 15.02 15.69
CA MET A 1 -24.08 14.74 14.34
C MET A 1 -24.91 13.46 14.40
N PRO A 2 -25.95 13.29 13.55
CA PRO A 2 -26.78 12.10 13.59
C PRO A 2 -26.04 10.85 13.08
N ALA A 3 -26.17 9.75 13.80
CA ALA A 3 -25.54 8.48 13.44
C ALA A 3 -26.06 7.92 12.10
N LEU A 4 -25.14 7.51 11.23
CA LEU A 4 -25.42 7.11 9.85
C LEU A 4 -25.93 5.67 9.75
N THR A 5 -26.75 5.41 8.73
CA THR A 5 -27.17 4.04 8.37
C THR A 5 -26.05 3.31 7.63
N ILE A 6 -26.11 1.98 7.61
CA ILE A 6 -25.14 1.15 6.87
C ILE A 6 -25.08 1.48 5.36
N GLN A 7 -26.18 1.95 4.76
CA GLN A 7 -26.21 2.37 3.36
C GLN A 7 -25.46 3.68 3.14
N GLN A 8 -25.63 4.65 4.04
CA GLN A 8 -24.90 5.93 3.99
C GLN A 8 -23.41 5.71 4.18
N VAL A 9 -23.02 4.85 5.13
CA VAL A 9 -21.61 4.50 5.36
C VAL A 9 -21.02 3.78 4.14
N ALA A 10 -21.77 2.85 3.54
CA ALA A 10 -21.34 2.18 2.30
C ALA A 10 -21.08 3.18 1.17
N GLN A 11 -21.94 4.18 1.02
CA GLN A 11 -21.78 5.22 0.01
C GLN A 11 -20.57 6.13 0.29
N GLN A 12 -20.35 6.51 1.55
CA GLN A 12 -19.24 7.39 1.94
C GLN A 12 -17.88 6.69 1.84
N THR A 13 -17.80 5.44 2.30
CA THR A 13 -16.54 4.68 2.37
C THR A 13 -16.21 3.93 1.08
N GLY A 14 -17.15 3.88 0.12
CA GLY A 14 -17.03 3.05 -1.09
C GLY A 14 -17.10 1.54 -0.83
N LEU A 15 -17.34 1.12 0.41
CA LEU A 15 -17.47 -0.29 0.77
C LEU A 15 -18.88 -0.81 0.49
N SER A 16 -18.98 -2.07 0.10
CA SER A 16 -20.29 -2.74 0.05
C SER A 16 -20.86 -2.93 1.46
N VAL A 17 -22.19 -2.91 1.58
CA VAL A 17 -22.89 -3.28 2.82
C VAL A 17 -22.47 -4.67 3.30
N HIS A 18 -22.16 -5.59 2.39
CA HIS A 18 -21.66 -6.92 2.73
C HIS A 18 -20.28 -6.84 3.41
N THR A 19 -19.39 -5.98 2.92
CA THR A 19 -18.05 -5.76 3.50
C THR A 19 -18.14 -5.17 4.90
N LEU A 20 -19.01 -4.18 5.12
CA LEU A 20 -19.24 -3.60 6.45
C LEU A 20 -19.73 -4.66 7.45
N ARG A 21 -20.70 -5.49 7.04
CA ARG A 21 -21.17 -6.63 7.85
C ARG A 21 -20.08 -7.66 8.08
N TYR A 22 -19.21 -7.87 7.10
CA TYR A 22 -18.08 -8.77 7.21
C TYR A 22 -17.06 -8.25 8.24
N TYR A 23 -16.76 -6.95 8.27
CA TYR A 23 -15.85 -6.37 9.28
C TYR A 23 -16.36 -6.54 10.70
N GLU A 24 -17.66 -6.30 10.92
CA GLU A 24 -18.32 -6.55 12.21
C GLU A 24 -18.25 -8.03 12.61
N ARG A 25 -18.59 -8.95 11.70
CA ARG A 25 -18.55 -10.41 11.98
C ARG A 25 -17.15 -10.93 12.31
N ASN A 26 -16.11 -10.34 11.72
CA ASN A 26 -14.73 -10.74 11.95
C ASN A 26 -14.06 -9.98 13.11
N GLY A 27 -14.82 -9.17 13.86
CA GLY A 27 -14.31 -8.48 15.05
C GLY A 27 -13.34 -7.33 14.74
N LEU A 28 -13.38 -6.77 13.54
CA LEU A 28 -12.61 -5.56 13.19
C LEU A 28 -13.26 -4.29 13.74
N LEU A 29 -14.59 -4.31 13.86
CA LEU A 29 -15.41 -3.29 14.46
C LEU A 29 -16.02 -3.82 15.75
N GLU A 30 -16.23 -2.93 16.70
CA GLU A 30 -17.03 -3.23 17.88
C GLU A 30 -18.52 -3.40 17.49
N PRO A 31 -19.33 -4.03 18.35
CA PRO A 31 -20.76 -4.13 18.09
C PRO A 31 -21.37 -2.74 17.88
N ILE A 32 -21.79 -2.46 16.65
CA ILE A 32 -22.37 -1.17 16.27
C ILE A 32 -23.76 -1.02 16.91
N ASP A 33 -23.99 0.14 17.51
CA ASP A 33 -25.26 0.48 18.15
C ASP A 33 -26.44 0.34 17.18
N ARG A 34 -27.59 0.00 17.77
CA ARG A 34 -28.84 -0.15 17.03
C ARG A 34 -29.84 0.88 17.48
N ALA A 35 -30.49 1.54 16.52
CA ALA A 35 -31.65 2.37 16.79
C ALA A 35 -32.81 1.54 17.36
N SER A 36 -33.79 2.19 17.97
CA SER A 36 -35.06 1.59 18.42
C SER A 36 -35.80 0.83 17.30
N SER A 37 -35.57 1.18 16.03
CA SER A 37 -36.09 0.48 14.86
C SER A 37 -35.33 -0.82 14.52
N GLY A 38 -34.29 -1.19 15.27
CA GLY A 38 -33.45 -2.38 15.05
C GLY A 38 -32.35 -2.23 14.00
N HIS A 39 -32.22 -1.05 13.36
CA HIS A 39 -31.19 -0.77 12.35
C HIS A 39 -29.88 -0.28 12.96
N ARG A 40 -28.73 -0.68 12.39
CA ARG A 40 -27.40 -0.21 12.79
C ARG A 40 -27.22 1.28 12.57
N ARG A 41 -26.56 1.93 13.53
CA ARG A 41 -26.24 3.35 13.55
C ARG A 41 -24.76 3.53 13.83
N TYR A 42 -24.05 4.07 12.84
CA TYR A 42 -22.62 4.30 12.90
C TYR A 42 -22.35 5.72 13.36
N SER A 43 -21.51 5.86 14.38
CA SER A 43 -20.97 7.14 14.83
C SER A 43 -19.88 7.64 13.88
N GLU A 44 -19.44 8.88 14.06
CA GLU A 44 -18.29 9.42 13.31
C GLU A 44 -17.00 8.67 13.63
N GLU A 45 -16.83 8.22 14.87
CA GLU A 45 -15.66 7.42 15.28
C GLU A 45 -15.65 6.06 14.58
N ASP A 46 -16.81 5.41 14.44
CA ASP A 46 -16.95 4.17 13.69
C ASP A 46 -16.56 4.36 12.22
N ILE A 47 -16.97 5.48 11.62
CA ILE A 47 -16.68 5.80 10.22
C ILE A 47 -15.18 6.03 10.03
N ALA A 48 -14.55 6.85 10.88
CA ALA A 48 -13.11 7.08 10.84
C ALA A 48 -12.31 5.77 10.99
N ARG A 49 -12.77 4.88 11.88
CA ARG A 49 -12.18 3.55 12.04
C ARG A 49 -12.36 2.67 10.80
N ILE A 50 -13.54 2.67 10.18
CA ILE A 50 -13.81 1.93 8.94
C ILE A 50 -12.93 2.45 7.79
N GLU A 51 -12.79 3.77 7.65
CA GLU A 51 -11.94 4.39 6.63
C GLU A 51 -10.48 3.97 6.82
N PHE A 52 -9.98 4.01 8.06
CA PHE A 52 -8.62 3.57 8.36
C PHE A 52 -8.39 2.08 8.07
N LEU A 53 -9.29 1.19 8.52
CA LEU A 53 -9.23 -0.25 8.20
C LEU A 53 -9.29 -0.51 6.69
N THR A 54 -9.96 0.36 5.93
CA THR A 54 -10.01 0.28 4.47
C THR A 54 -8.65 0.58 3.86
N HIS A 55 -7.92 1.59 4.35
CA HIS A 55 -6.54 1.85 3.91
C HIS A 55 -5.61 0.66 4.17
N LEU A 56 -5.68 0.05 5.36
CA LEU A 56 -4.88 -1.14 5.69
C LEU A 56 -5.16 -2.31 4.74
N ARG A 57 -6.44 -2.56 4.44
CA ARG A 57 -6.82 -3.63 3.51
C ARG A 57 -6.36 -3.34 2.08
N LEU A 58 -6.57 -2.11 1.58
CA LEU A 58 -6.20 -1.72 0.22
C LEU A 58 -4.69 -1.76 0.00
N THR A 59 -3.91 -1.56 1.05
CA THR A 59 -2.45 -1.66 1.03
C THR A 59 -1.94 -3.07 1.31
N GLY A 60 -2.83 -4.07 1.33
CA GLY A 60 -2.45 -5.48 1.36
C GLY A 60 -2.29 -6.09 2.75
N MET A 61 -2.65 -5.38 3.83
CA MET A 61 -2.58 -5.97 5.18
C MET A 61 -3.52 -7.18 5.29
N PRO A 62 -3.03 -8.35 5.74
CA PRO A 62 -3.87 -9.53 5.89
C PRO A 62 -4.89 -9.32 7.00
N ILE A 63 -6.09 -9.89 6.85
CA ILE A 63 -7.19 -9.69 7.80
C ILE A 63 -6.82 -10.09 9.23
N ARG A 64 -5.99 -11.12 9.41
CA ARG A 64 -5.53 -11.56 10.74
C ARG A 64 -4.74 -10.47 11.47
N ARG A 65 -3.89 -9.74 10.74
CA ARG A 65 -3.09 -8.62 11.29
C ARG A 65 -3.98 -7.40 11.58
N MET A 66 -4.99 -7.16 10.74
CA MET A 66 -6.01 -6.15 11.02
C MET A 66 -6.83 -6.50 12.29
N GLN A 67 -7.14 -7.78 12.52
CA GLN A 67 -7.84 -8.24 13.74
C GLN A 67 -6.99 -8.04 15.00
N GLU A 68 -5.68 -8.30 14.91
CA GLU A 68 -4.73 -8.01 15.99
C GLU A 68 -4.70 -6.52 16.31
N PHE A 69 -4.56 -5.67 15.28
CA PHE A 69 -4.64 -4.21 15.45
C PHE A 69 -5.98 -3.77 16.11
N ALA A 70 -7.10 -4.32 15.64
CA ALA A 70 -8.42 -4.03 16.19
C ALA A 70 -8.60 -4.51 17.64
N ARG A 71 -7.93 -5.60 18.05
CA ARG A 71 -7.92 -6.09 19.43
C ARG A 71 -7.20 -5.11 20.35
N LEU A 72 -6.00 -4.67 19.98
CA LEU A 72 -5.21 -3.72 20.77
C LEU A 72 -5.91 -2.37 20.98
N PHE A 73 -6.80 -1.98 20.06
CA PHE A 73 -7.62 -0.78 20.24
C PHE A 73 -8.55 -0.85 21.47
N ARG A 74 -8.96 -2.06 21.88
CA ARG A 74 -9.83 -2.28 23.05
C ARG A 74 -9.08 -2.24 24.38
N GLU A 75 -7.75 -2.39 24.36
CA GLU A 75 -6.90 -2.53 25.55
C GLU A 75 -6.29 -1.18 26.02
N GLN A 76 -6.89 -0.04 25.65
CA GLN A 76 -6.34 1.30 25.95
C GLN A 76 -6.06 1.51 27.45
N PRO A 77 -5.04 2.30 27.84
CA PRO A 77 -4.04 3.04 27.04
C PRO A 77 -2.71 2.28 26.79
N GLU A 78 -2.48 1.17 27.48
CA GLU A 78 -1.20 0.45 27.51
C GLU A 78 -0.75 -0.04 26.11
N ALA A 79 -1.71 -0.29 25.22
CA ALA A 79 -1.48 -0.84 23.87
C ALA A 79 -1.19 0.20 22.77
N ILE A 80 -0.91 1.47 23.09
CA ILE A 80 -0.58 2.49 22.05
C ILE A 80 0.75 2.14 21.34
N ALA A 81 1.76 1.70 22.10
CA ALA A 81 3.07 1.36 21.56
C ALA A 81 2.99 0.19 20.57
N ASP A 82 2.24 -0.86 20.91
CA ASP A 82 2.05 -2.04 20.07
C ASP A 82 1.27 -1.71 18.79
N ARG A 83 0.22 -0.87 18.90
CA ARG A 83 -0.50 -0.36 17.74
C ARG A 83 0.42 0.40 16.78
N ARG A 84 1.26 1.28 17.32
CA ARG A 84 2.25 2.02 16.52
C ARG A 84 3.22 1.05 15.84
N ALA A 85 3.74 0.06 16.54
CA ALA A 85 4.68 -0.90 15.99
C ALA A 85 4.10 -1.68 14.79
N ILE A 86 2.83 -2.10 14.88
CA ILE A 86 2.14 -2.76 13.76
C ILE A 86 2.06 -1.84 12.54
N LEU A 87 1.76 -0.55 12.75
CA LEU A 87 1.63 0.41 11.66
C LEU A 87 2.98 0.77 11.04
N GLU A 88 4.04 0.95 11.84
CA GLU A 88 5.40 1.20 11.35
C GLU A 88 5.95 0.01 10.54
N GLU A 89 5.62 -1.22 10.93
CA GLU A 89 5.98 -2.40 10.14
C GLU A 89 5.24 -2.44 8.80
N HIS A 90 3.93 -2.22 8.83
CA HIS A 90 3.13 -2.16 7.60
C HIS A 90 3.54 -1.00 6.69
N GLU A 91 3.90 0.15 7.27
CA GLU A 91 4.44 1.29 6.52
C GLU A 91 5.69 0.89 5.72
N ARG A 92 6.64 0.19 6.35
CA ARG A 92 7.84 -0.31 5.67
C ARG A 92 7.49 -1.28 4.53
N GLU A 93 6.54 -2.19 4.75
CA GLU A 93 6.06 -3.12 3.71
C GLU A 93 5.45 -2.36 2.52
N VAL A 94 4.61 -1.37 2.79
CA VAL A 94 3.96 -0.54 1.75
C VAL A 94 4.99 0.29 0.99
N GLN A 95 5.96 0.90 1.67
CA GLN A 95 7.04 1.65 1.03
C GLN A 95 7.87 0.75 0.11
N ALA A 96 8.21 -0.47 0.55
CA ALA A 96 8.93 -1.44 -0.29
C ALA A 96 8.12 -1.83 -1.53
N HIS A 97 6.81 -2.04 -1.37
CA HIS A 97 5.93 -2.35 -2.50
C HIS A 97 5.79 -1.19 -3.49
N ILE A 98 5.70 0.06 -3.00
CA ILE A 98 5.69 1.26 -3.86
C ILE A 98 6.98 1.33 -4.70
N GLN A 99 8.14 1.11 -4.08
CA GLN A 99 9.41 1.13 -4.81
C GLN A 99 9.49 0.03 -5.87
N GLU A 100 8.95 -1.15 -5.58
CA GLU A 100 8.85 -2.24 -6.57
C GLU A 100 7.94 -1.87 -7.74
N LEU A 101 6.75 -1.33 -7.46
CA LEU A 101 5.81 -0.88 -8.49
C LEU A 101 6.41 0.24 -9.35
N GLN A 102 7.18 1.15 -8.76
CA GLN A 102 7.89 2.20 -9.49
C GLN A 102 8.94 1.61 -10.44
N ARG A 103 9.78 0.67 -9.98
CA ARG A 103 10.75 -0.02 -10.85
C ARG A 103 10.06 -0.76 -12.01
N ASN A 104 8.94 -1.42 -11.73
CA ASN A 104 8.17 -2.12 -12.76
C ASN A 104 7.56 -1.14 -13.77
N LEU A 105 7.03 -0.01 -13.30
CA LEU A 105 6.49 1.04 -14.14
C LEU A 105 7.57 1.63 -15.07
N GLU A 106 8.77 1.87 -14.57
CA GLU A 106 9.89 2.36 -15.38
C GLU A 106 10.25 1.39 -16.52
N ALA A 107 10.30 0.07 -16.23
CA ALA A 107 10.56 -0.94 -17.26
C ALA A 107 9.46 -0.96 -18.35
N ILE A 108 8.20 -0.81 -17.96
CA ILE A 108 7.07 -0.71 -18.89
C ILE A 108 7.19 0.56 -19.74
N GLN A 109 7.46 1.71 -19.13
CA GLN A 109 7.62 2.99 -19.81
C GLN A 109 8.77 2.96 -20.82
N TRP A 110 9.90 2.36 -20.44
CA TRP A 110 11.02 2.15 -21.34
C TRP A 110 10.60 1.34 -22.56
N LYS A 111 9.87 0.23 -22.37
CA LYS A 111 9.41 -0.62 -23.47
C LYS A 111 8.44 0.10 -24.41
N ILE A 112 7.53 0.90 -23.85
CA ILE A 112 6.64 1.78 -24.62
C ILE A 112 7.47 2.77 -25.45
N GLY A 113 8.47 3.41 -24.86
CA GLY A 113 9.37 4.34 -25.56
C GLY A 113 10.10 3.67 -26.72
N TYR A 114 10.60 2.44 -26.51
CA TYR A 114 11.24 1.64 -27.55
C TYR A 114 10.30 1.37 -28.73
N TYR A 115 9.04 0.96 -28.48
CA TYR A 115 8.09 0.72 -29.56
C TYR A 115 7.70 1.98 -30.33
N LYS A 116 7.53 3.11 -29.64
CA LYS A 116 7.30 4.41 -30.32
C LYS A 116 8.45 4.78 -31.27
N GLN A 117 9.69 4.46 -30.93
CA GLN A 117 10.84 4.70 -31.81
C GLN A 117 10.85 3.77 -33.02
N LEU A 118 10.41 2.52 -32.87
CA LEU A 118 10.26 1.59 -33.99
C LEU A 118 9.15 2.02 -34.95
N GLU A 119 8.00 2.46 -34.43
CA GLU A 119 6.89 2.98 -35.25
C GLU A 119 7.29 4.23 -36.05
N ALA A 120 8.12 5.10 -35.45
CA ALA A 120 8.61 6.31 -36.10
C ALA A 120 9.65 6.03 -37.20
N ARG A 121 10.30 4.86 -37.19
CA ARG A 121 11.17 4.40 -38.28
C ARG A 121 10.30 3.76 -39.35
N GLN A 122 9.98 4.49 -40.41
CA GLN A 122 9.29 3.90 -41.56
C GLN A 122 10.09 2.71 -42.14
N PRO A 123 9.43 1.68 -42.67
CA PRO A 123 10.06 0.54 -43.33
C PRO A 123 10.54 0.95 -44.72
N THR A 124 11.65 1.69 -44.80
CA THR A 124 12.43 1.89 -46.02
C THR A 124 13.88 1.62 -45.70
N ASP A 125 14.19 0.33 -45.63
CA ASP A 125 15.27 -0.33 -46.37
C ASP A 125 15.55 -1.65 -45.67
N GLY A 126 15.33 -2.73 -46.41
CA GLY A 126 15.31 -4.08 -45.88
C GLY A 126 16.64 -4.48 -45.25
N ILE A 127 16.68 -4.53 -43.92
CA ILE A 127 17.52 -5.44 -43.15
C ILE A 127 16.69 -5.85 -41.92
N VAL A 128 16.19 -7.07 -41.91
CA VAL A 128 15.53 -7.66 -40.73
C VAL A 128 16.63 -8.03 -39.74
N GLU A 129 17.05 -7.10 -38.90
CA GLU A 129 17.89 -7.43 -37.76
C GLU A 129 17.11 -8.36 -36.82
N SER A 130 17.67 -9.54 -36.57
CA SER A 130 16.97 -10.65 -35.90
C SER A 130 16.48 -10.27 -34.49
N GLU A 131 15.25 -10.68 -34.17
CA GLU A 131 14.57 -10.50 -32.88
C GLU A 131 15.40 -10.93 -31.66
N HIS A 132 16.39 -11.80 -31.86
CA HIS A 132 17.31 -12.28 -30.82
C HIS A 132 18.30 -11.21 -30.34
N GLN A 133 18.83 -10.39 -31.26
CA GLN A 133 19.73 -9.26 -30.94
C GLN A 133 18.95 -8.14 -30.21
N GLN A 134 17.71 -7.92 -30.64
CA GLN A 134 16.81 -6.95 -30.01
C GLN A 134 16.35 -7.40 -28.62
N ARG A 135 16.13 -8.70 -28.39
CA ARG A 135 15.89 -9.26 -27.05
C ARG A 135 17.07 -9.07 -26.09
N GLN A 136 18.30 -9.32 -26.54
CA GLN A 136 19.51 -9.14 -25.70
C GLN A 136 19.80 -7.66 -25.40
N SER A 137 19.60 -6.76 -26.37
CA SER A 137 19.78 -5.31 -26.17
C SER A 137 18.74 -4.73 -25.19
N CYS A 138 17.48 -5.20 -25.22
CA CYS A 138 16.46 -4.78 -24.26
C CYS A 138 16.81 -5.19 -22.80
N ILE A 139 17.32 -6.40 -22.61
CA ILE A 139 17.70 -6.91 -21.28
C ILE A 139 18.92 -6.13 -20.76
N ALA A 140 19.93 -5.89 -21.60
CA ALA A 140 21.14 -5.16 -21.21
C ALA A 140 20.88 -3.67 -20.92
N ALA A 141 20.04 -2.99 -21.72
CA ALA A 141 19.68 -1.58 -21.49
C ALA A 141 18.82 -1.41 -20.22
N GLY A 142 17.88 -2.32 -19.97
CA GLY A 142 17.11 -2.36 -18.72
C GLY A 142 17.98 -2.66 -17.50
N GLN A 143 18.93 -3.60 -17.60
CA GLN A 143 19.86 -3.94 -16.52
C GLN A 143 20.85 -2.81 -16.21
N ALA A 144 21.38 -2.12 -17.23
CA ALA A 144 22.27 -0.98 -17.03
C ALA A 144 21.57 0.21 -16.35
N PHE A 145 20.33 0.50 -16.75
CA PHE A 145 19.53 1.57 -16.15
C PHE A 145 19.13 1.25 -14.69
N LEU A 146 18.73 0.00 -14.42
CA LEU A 146 18.44 -0.48 -13.07
C LEU A 146 19.68 -0.49 -12.16
N LEU A 147 20.87 -0.78 -12.71
CA LEU A 147 22.13 -0.72 -11.97
C LEU A 147 22.50 0.72 -11.60
N GLU A 148 22.36 1.68 -12.52
CA GLU A 148 22.59 3.11 -12.24
C GLU A 148 21.60 3.67 -11.19
N GLN A 149 20.34 3.25 -11.24
CA GLN A 149 19.32 3.62 -10.24
C GLN A 149 19.63 3.03 -8.86
N THR A 150 20.07 1.77 -8.79
CA THR A 150 20.47 1.11 -7.53
C THR A 150 21.68 1.80 -6.91
N ILE A 151 22.66 2.22 -7.74
CA ILE A 151 23.83 2.99 -7.29
C ILE A 151 23.41 4.39 -6.77
N LYS A 152 22.42 5.03 -7.39
CA LYS A 152 21.87 6.31 -6.88
C LYS A 152 21.17 6.16 -5.53
N GLN A 153 20.35 5.12 -5.36
CA GLN A 153 19.64 4.88 -4.10
C GLN A 153 20.58 4.48 -2.95
N ALA A 154 21.64 3.72 -3.23
CA ALA A 154 22.66 3.38 -2.23
C ALA A 154 23.46 4.60 -1.72
N LYS A 155 23.53 5.69 -2.49
CA LYS A 155 24.21 6.93 -2.10
C LYS A 155 23.37 7.87 -1.24
N THR A 156 22.05 7.68 -1.17
CA THR A 156 21.16 8.49 -0.32
C THR A 156 20.96 7.89 1.07
N ALA A 157 21.41 6.65 1.28
CA ALA A 157 21.36 5.94 2.56
C ALA A 157 22.70 6.05 3.32
N GLU A 158 23.06 7.26 3.77
CA GLU A 158 24.06 7.41 4.83
C GLU A 158 23.40 7.15 6.20
N PRO A 159 23.99 6.33 7.09
CA PRO A 159 23.42 6.08 8.40
C PRO A 159 23.61 7.30 9.31
N GLU A 160 22.53 7.76 9.94
CA GLU A 160 22.59 8.75 11.02
C GLU A 160 23.53 8.27 12.13
N PRO A 161 24.38 9.17 12.69
CA PRO A 161 25.29 8.80 13.76
C PRO A 161 24.49 8.53 15.04
N GLN A 162 24.57 7.29 15.53
CA GLN A 162 24.08 6.92 16.86
C GLN A 162 24.77 7.77 17.92
N LYS A 163 24.05 8.76 18.45
CA LYS A 163 24.50 9.54 19.61
C LYS A 163 24.52 8.62 20.83
N GLY A 164 25.73 8.43 21.37
CA GLY A 164 26.00 7.62 22.53
C GLY A 164 25.23 8.06 23.77
N SER A 165 24.60 7.09 24.43
CA SER A 165 24.16 7.20 25.81
C SER A 165 25.33 6.87 26.72
N GLY A 166 26.01 7.93 27.18
CA GLY A 166 27.01 7.84 28.24
C GLY A 166 26.36 7.41 29.55
N VAL A 167 26.75 6.24 30.03
CA VAL A 167 26.54 5.79 31.41
C VAL A 167 27.34 6.72 32.33
N ARG A 168 26.66 7.47 33.21
CA ARG A 168 27.29 8.11 34.38
C ARG A 168 26.77 7.44 35.65
N ARG A 169 27.73 6.84 36.34
CA ARG A 169 27.93 6.64 37.79
C ARG A 169 26.69 6.44 38.66
#